data_AF-A0A1X2LP25-F1
#
_entry.id   AF-A0A1X2LP25-F1
#
_cell.length_a   1.000
_cell.length_b   1.000
_cell.length_c   1.000
_cell.angle_alpha   90.00
_cell.angle_beta   90.00
_cell.angle_gamma   90.00
#
_symmetry.space_group_name_H-M   'P 1'
#
loop_
_entity.id
_entity.type
_entity.pdbx_description
1 polymer ?
#
loop_
_entity_poly.entity_id
_entity_poly.type
_entity_poly.pdbx_seq_one_letter_code
_entity_poly.pdbx_strand_id
1 'polypeptide(L)'
;MENEERLRKYLQKAANDLRKSNKRVRELERRAFEPVAVVGMACRFPGGVDSPDGLWEMVSEGRDVVSEFPSDRGWDFGRLSDPDRVGCVYA
;
A
#
# COMPACT_ATOMS: atom_id res chain seq x y z
N MET A 1 31.22 -27.00 -46.42
CA MET A 1 31.62 -25.84 -45.59
C MET A 1 30.54 -24.74 -45.57
N GLU A 2 29.94 -24.36 -46.70
CA GLU A 2 28.89 -23.32 -46.78
C GLU A 2 27.66 -23.56 -45.88
N ASN A 3 27.17 -24.81 -45.82
CA ASN A 3 25.98 -25.14 -45.04
C ASN A 3 26.21 -25.05 -43.52
N GLU A 4 27.44 -25.35 -43.07
CA GLU A 4 27.85 -25.24 -41.66
C GLU A 4 27.95 -23.77 -41.23
N GLU A 5 28.45 -22.91 -42.12
CA GLU A 5 28.53 -21.48 -41.86
C GLU A 5 27.13 -20.83 -41.80
N ARG A 6 26.22 -21.23 -42.70
CA ARG A 6 24.79 -20.84 -42.62
C ARG A 6 24.17 -21.31 -41.31
N LEU A 7 24.37 -22.58 -40.94
CA LEU A 7 23.83 -23.14 -39.70
C LEU A 7 24.30 -22.36 -38.47
N ARG A 8 25.60 -22.06 -38.39
CA ARG A 8 26.17 -21.24 -37.30
C ARG A 8 25.55 -19.85 -37.24
N LYS A 9 25.38 -19.17 -38.38
CA LYS A 9 24.73 -17.84 -38.45
C LYS A 9 23.27 -17.90 -37.98
N TYR A 10 22.52 -18.92 -38.39
CA TYR A 10 21.14 -19.10 -37.94
C TYR A 10 21.05 -19.41 -36.44
N LEU A 11 21.90 -20.29 -35.92
CA LEU A 11 21.93 -20.62 -34.50
C LEU A 11 22.31 -19.42 -33.63
N GLN A 12 23.31 -18.63 -34.05
CA GLN A 12 23.67 -17.38 -33.35
C GLN A 12 22.52 -16.38 -33.34
N LYS A 13 21.83 -16.22 -34.48
CA LYS A 13 20.66 -15.34 -34.57
C LYS A 13 19.54 -15.81 -33.65
N ALA A 14 19.17 -17.09 -33.74
CA ALA A 14 18.11 -17.68 -32.91
C ALA A 14 18.43 -17.58 -31.41
N ALA A 15 19.68 -17.85 -31.01
CA ALA A 15 20.12 -17.72 -29.62
C ALA A 15 20.04 -16.27 -29.11
N ASN A 16 20.43 -15.30 -29.94
CA ASN A 16 20.33 -13.89 -29.61
C ASN A 16 18.87 -13.42 -29.49
N ASP A 17 18.00 -13.85 -30.40
CA ASP A 17 16.58 -13.52 -30.39
C ASP A 17 15.88 -14.12 -29.14
N LEU A 18 16.20 -15.38 -28.80
CA LEU A 18 15.71 -16.01 -27.58
C LEU A 18 16.19 -15.28 -26.32
N ARG A 19 17.48 -14.92 -26.26
CA ARG A 19 18.03 -14.15 -25.13
C ARG A 19 17.32 -12.80 -24.97
N LYS A 20 17.05 -12.11 -26.08
CA LYS A 20 16.35 -10.82 -26.09
C LYS A 20 14.90 -10.97 -25.62
N SER A 21 14.20 -11.99 -26.13
CA SER A 21 12.83 -12.29 -25.73
C SER A 21 12.73 -12.63 -24.24
N ASN A 22 13.58 -13.54 -23.75
CA ASN A 22 13.61 -13.91 -22.34
C ASN A 22 13.94 -12.73 -21.43
N LYS A 23 14.85 -11.83 -21.84
CA LYS A 23 15.13 -10.60 -21.09
C LYS A 23 13.87 -9.73 -20.97
N ARG A 24 13.12 -9.59 -22.06
CA ARG A 24 11.90 -8.77 -22.10
C ARG A 24 10.79 -9.33 -21.22
N VAL A 25 10.59 -10.65 -21.23
CA VAL A 25 9.64 -11.32 -20.32
C VAL A 25 10.04 -11.06 -18.86
N ARG A 26 11.31 -11.30 -18.51
CA ARG A 26 11.81 -11.06 -17.15
C ARG A 26 11.67 -9.60 -16.70
N GLU A 27 11.84 -8.65 -17.61
CA GLU A 27 11.69 -7.23 -17.29
C GLU A 27 10.23 -6.86 -17.02
N LEU A 28 9.29 -7.42 -17.79
CA LEU A 28 7.86 -7.25 -17.56
C LEU A 28 7.43 -7.89 -16.23
N GLU A 29 7.91 -9.11 -15.95
CA GLU A 29 7.68 -9.78 -14.67
C GLU A 29 8.27 -8.96 -13.51
N ARG A 30 9.52 -8.49 -13.63
CA ARG A 30 10.13 -7.64 -12.59
C ARG A 30 9.35 -6.36 -12.34
N ARG A 31 8.83 -5.71 -13.39
CA ARG A 31 8.03 -4.49 -13.26
C ARG A 31 6.69 -4.77 -12.59
N ALA A 32 6.07 -5.90 -12.89
CA ALA A 32 4.81 -6.30 -12.26
C ALA A 32 4.96 -6.58 -10.75
N PHE A 33 6.13 -7.04 -10.32
CA PHE A 33 6.46 -7.34 -8.93
C PHE A 33 7.52 -6.41 -8.32
N GLU A 34 7.68 -5.20 -8.88
CA GLU A 34 8.64 -4.24 -8.36
C GLU A 34 8.17 -3.75 -6.98
N PRO A 35 8.97 -3.93 -5.91
CA PRO A 35 8.57 -3.48 -4.58
C PRO A 35 8.35 -1.97 -4.56
N VAL A 36 7.22 -1.54 -3.98
CA VAL A 36 6.92 -0.11 -3.81
C VAL A 36 7.51 0.37 -2.49
N ALA A 37 8.41 1.35 -2.56
CA ALA A 37 8.98 1.98 -1.38
C ALA A 37 8.02 3.04 -0.81
N VAL A 38 7.69 2.93 0.49
CA VAL A 38 7.05 4.00 1.25
C VAL A 38 8.15 4.98 1.70
N VAL A 39 8.22 6.15 1.07
CA VAL A 39 9.31 7.12 1.29
C VAL A 39 8.97 8.21 2.32
N GLY A 40 7.73 8.24 2.80
CA GLY A 40 7.28 9.21 3.80
C GLY A 40 5.83 8.95 4.21
N MET A 41 5.47 9.46 5.40
CA MET A 41 4.14 9.32 6.00
C MET A 41 3.79 10.58 6.79
N ALA A 42 2.51 10.88 6.90
CA ALA A 42 1.96 11.92 7.78
C ALA A 42 0.56 11.48 8.23
N CYS A 43 0.15 11.87 9.44
CA CYS A 43 -1.16 11.45 9.97
C CYS A 43 -1.68 12.41 11.05
N ARG A 44 -2.99 12.32 11.33
CA ARG A 44 -3.65 12.88 12.52
C ARG A 44 -4.60 11.81 13.05
N PHE A 45 -4.44 11.41 14.31
CA PHE A 45 -5.20 10.35 14.96
C PHE A 45 -5.78 10.84 16.31
N PRO A 46 -6.72 10.10 16.92
CA PRO A 46 -7.22 10.41 18.26
C PRO A 46 -6.12 10.49 19.32
N GLY A 47 -6.43 11.08 20.47
CA GLY A 47 -5.45 11.27 21.55
C GLY A 47 -4.40 12.35 21.25
N GLY A 48 -4.67 13.24 20.29
CA GLY A 48 -3.76 14.34 19.95
C GLY A 48 -2.55 13.91 19.11
N VAL A 49 -2.56 12.69 18.56
CA VAL A 49 -1.48 12.18 17.72
C VAL A 49 -1.47 12.89 16.39
N ASP A 50 -0.32 13.45 16.04
CA ASP A 50 -0.23 14.43 14.97
C ASP A 50 0.93 14.13 13.98
N SER A 51 1.65 13.03 14.23
CA SER A 51 2.80 12.58 13.46
C SER A 51 2.95 11.05 13.54
N PRO A 52 3.66 10.42 12.59
CA PRO A 52 3.97 8.99 12.67
C PRO A 52 4.73 8.60 13.94
N ASP A 53 5.62 9.45 14.43
CA ASP A 53 6.35 9.21 15.69
C ASP A 53 5.41 9.25 16.89
N GLY A 54 4.50 10.22 16.95
CA GLY A 54 3.47 10.28 18.00
C GLY A 54 2.51 9.09 17.96
N LEU A 55 2.22 8.55 16.77
CA LEU A 55 1.44 7.31 16.64
C LEU A 55 2.21 6.13 17.22
N TRP A 56 3.50 6.02 16.91
CA TRP A 56 4.34 4.95 17.41
C TRP A 56 4.44 4.97 18.94
N GLU A 57 4.70 6.14 19.52
CA GLU A 57 4.74 6.33 20.97
C GLU A 57 3.43 5.87 21.62
N MET A 58 2.29 6.39 21.13
CA MET A 58 0.95 6.02 21.61
C MET A 58 0.70 4.50 21.60
N VAL A 59 1.01 3.82 20.48
CA VAL A 59 0.82 2.37 20.35
C VAL A 59 1.79 1.59 21.23
N SER A 60 3.05 2.02 21.31
CA SER A 60 4.09 1.34 22.09
C SER A 60 3.82 1.39 23.60
N GLU A 61 3.20 2.48 24.07
CA GLU A 61 2.75 2.66 25.45
C GLU A 61 1.41 1.95 25.73
N GLY A 62 0.70 1.51 24.68
CA GLY A 62 -0.61 0.90 24.80
C GLY A 62 -1.69 1.85 25.32
N ARG A 63 -1.59 3.15 25.01
CA ARG A 63 -2.54 4.16 25.48
C ARG A 63 -3.92 3.93 24.86
N ASP A 64 -4.96 3.93 25.70
CA ASP A 64 -6.35 4.04 25.24
C ASP A 64 -6.68 5.52 24.99
N VAL A 65 -7.09 5.82 23.76
CA VAL A 65 -7.40 7.18 23.29
C VAL A 65 -8.88 7.35 22.94
N VAL A 66 -9.73 6.39 23.35
CA VAL A 66 -11.18 6.52 23.27
C VAL A 66 -11.63 7.67 24.19
N SER A 67 -12.46 8.56 23.65
CA SER A 67 -13.03 9.70 24.38
C SER A 67 -14.54 9.72 24.26
N GLU A 68 -15.18 10.50 25.13
CA GLU A 68 -16.58 10.89 24.95
C GLU A 68 -16.79 11.63 23.61
N PHE A 69 -18.06 11.73 23.23
CA PHE A 69 -18.46 12.47 22.04
C PHE A 69 -18.04 13.95 22.12
N PRO A 70 -17.55 14.52 21.01
CA PRO A 70 -17.04 15.89 21.03
C PRO A 70 -18.18 16.91 21.12
N SER A 71 -18.23 17.67 22.21
CA SER A 71 -19.27 18.69 22.47
C SER A 71 -19.11 19.98 21.67
N ASP A 72 -18.00 20.14 20.94
CA ASP A 72 -17.59 21.34 20.22
C ASP A 72 -17.80 21.25 18.69
N ARG A 73 -18.45 20.18 18.20
CA ARG A 73 -18.73 19.97 16.76
C ARG A 73 -20.12 20.42 16.31
N GLY A 74 -20.93 20.95 17.22
CA GLY A 74 -22.30 21.41 16.95
C GLY A 74 -23.30 20.28 16.70
N TRP A 75 -23.08 19.10 17.29
CA TRP A 75 -23.95 17.93 17.14
C TRP A 75 -25.16 18.00 18.08
N ASP A 76 -26.34 17.62 17.59
CA ASP A 76 -27.57 17.51 18.39
C ASP A 76 -27.71 16.09 18.96
N PHE A 77 -27.02 15.86 20.08
CA PHE A 77 -26.94 14.54 20.73
C PHE A 77 -28.30 13.94 21.12
N GLY A 78 -29.30 14.79 21.37
CA GLY A 78 -30.66 14.35 21.69
C GLY A 78 -31.34 13.59 20.53
N ARG A 79 -30.89 13.79 19.28
CA ARG A 79 -31.37 13.06 18.10
C ARG A 79 -30.54 11.83 17.73
N LEU A 80 -29.31 11.73 18.23
CA LEU A 80 -28.35 10.67 17.88
C LEU A 80 -28.40 9.48 18.84
N SER A 81 -28.76 9.70 20.10
CA SER A 81 -28.85 8.68 21.15
C SER A 81 -30.26 8.11 21.26
N ASP A 82 -30.70 7.33 20.26
CA ASP A 82 -31.89 6.47 20.35
C ASP A 82 -31.44 5.00 20.28
N PRO A 83 -31.32 4.29 21.41
CA PRO A 83 -30.75 2.94 21.45
C PRO A 83 -31.58 1.89 20.71
N ASP A 84 -32.85 2.16 20.41
CA ASP A 84 -33.74 1.24 19.71
C ASP A 84 -33.82 1.49 18.19
N ARG A 85 -33.12 2.52 17.69
CA ARG A 85 -33.15 2.94 16.29
C ARG A 85 -31.91 2.48 15.53
N VAL A 86 -32.12 1.80 14.40
CA VAL A 86 -31.05 1.37 13.50
C VAL A 86 -30.29 2.60 12.97
N GLY A 87 -28.97 2.63 13.17
CA GLY A 87 -28.10 3.73 12.76
C GLY A 87 -27.82 4.78 13.84
N CYS A 88 -28.22 4.54 15.09
CA CYS A 88 -27.91 5.41 16.21
C CYS A 88 -26.52 5.15 16.82
N VAL A 89 -26.05 6.17 17.55
CA VAL A 89 -24.71 6.24 18.10
C VAL A 89 -24.81 6.11 19.61
N TYR A 90 -24.09 5.16 20.19
CA TYR A 90 -24.00 5.00 21.65
C TYR A 90 -23.12 6.11 22.20
N ALA A 91 -23.68 6.95 23.07
CA ALA A 91 -22.95 7.97 23.82
C ALA A 91 -22.18 7.35 24.99
#